data_AF-A0A9P7FGJ3-F1
#
_entry.id   AF-A0A9P7FGJ3-F1
#
_cell.length_a   1.000
_cell.length_b   1.000
_cell.length_c   1.000
_cell.angle_alpha   90.00
_cell.angle_beta   90.00
_cell.angle_gamma   90.00
#
_symmetry.space_group_name_H-M   'P 1'
#
loop_
_entity.id
_entity.type
_entity.pdbx_description
1 polymer ?
#
loop_
_entity_poly.entity_id
_entity_poly.type
_entity_poly.pdbx_seq_one_letter_code
_entity_poly.pdbx_strand_id
1 'polypeptide(L)'
;RIPKKWKWEGDLFVDFAKNQAKKVCEVTIKDATDSHDNGARMSFMMAQTNSIRIQKLYNVTDLTPVFRACGEAQQFARLEALENQDSQALHGLFRYMSIQRQVAVLPLSLDGAELALLFIFSPSLDALCRFLRVPEHLRQNSQNTHVLVALLPWLISSAKYITGTTRNRVDKTIQQLSIPSGQSKDSRRRILREAAMAIDLLSIPRELLDFMQFSNRKYCIWSFPADGAALNPGFETRQLKYVLDKTKAMSVSLDAEARVIFIHVGALKTFHELSAVVTKRRDAPEVRFFTYGTHESVPSSRWGMREIFPLGGIVTFTPLAIAEDPIGCHSLMRNLAQHPLWECYLIPSIVGLSHALACGKDKPVPEITSMDSCLLPILDLADAGSISVTKAPTKHNDDAWIVETLEQQLLEVEDVLRECVKSSIERFAHSSESDILIEADREISQDLINMELQPKFMDNYRRFVVIRAASEDTRSLPEGGSGVCSVIFPSAASTDLTCSSSGLRYQTLHLRMITSLDHRF
;
A
#
# COMPACT_ATOMS: atom_id res chain seq x y z
N ARG A 1 10.22 56.85 5.97
CA ARG A 1 9.45 56.34 4.83
C ARG A 1 9.05 54.91 5.15
N ILE A 2 7.76 54.60 5.26
CA ILE A 2 7.29 53.22 5.45
C ILE A 2 7.54 52.48 4.13
N PRO A 3 8.26 51.34 4.10
CA PRO A 3 8.50 50.62 2.86
C PRO A 3 7.17 50.14 2.27
N LYS A 4 6.93 50.47 1.00
CA LYS A 4 5.73 50.05 0.28
C LYS A 4 5.75 48.53 0.18
N LYS A 5 4.79 47.85 0.82
CA LYS A 5 4.62 46.41 0.69
C LYS A 5 4.40 46.07 -0.79
N TRP A 6 5.12 45.06 -1.27
CA TRP A 6 4.98 44.60 -2.65
C TRP A 6 3.58 44.03 -2.89
N LYS A 7 3.04 44.28 -4.08
CA LYS A 7 1.74 43.81 -4.56
C LYS A 7 1.86 43.51 -6.04
N TRP A 8 1.22 42.43 -6.50
CA TRP A 8 1.03 42.12 -7.91
C TRP A 8 -0.46 42.06 -8.22
N GLU A 9 -0.86 42.47 -9.42
CA GLU A 9 -2.23 42.49 -9.91
C GLU A 9 -2.25 41.96 -11.35
N GLY A 10 -3.28 41.20 -11.70
CA GLY A 10 -3.44 40.68 -13.06
C GLY A 10 -4.64 39.77 -13.21
N ASP A 11 -4.82 39.27 -14.43
CA ASP A 11 -5.94 38.39 -14.76
C ASP A 11 -5.68 36.93 -14.37
N LEU A 12 -6.70 36.24 -13.86
CA LEU A 12 -6.69 34.79 -13.65
C LEU A 12 -7.51 34.08 -14.73
N PHE A 13 -6.88 33.13 -15.43
CA PHE A 13 -7.50 32.26 -16.43
C PHE A 13 -7.43 30.79 -16.02
N VAL A 14 -8.44 30.01 -16.41
CA VAL A 14 -8.45 28.54 -16.29
C VAL A 14 -8.71 27.92 -17.66
N ASP A 15 -7.94 26.90 -18.02
CA ASP A 15 -8.13 26.14 -19.25
C ASP A 15 -9.17 25.03 -19.03
N PHE A 16 -10.24 25.04 -19.84
CA PHE A 16 -11.31 24.05 -19.78
C PHE A 16 -11.23 23.03 -20.93
N ALA A 17 -10.62 23.43 -22.04
CA ALA A 17 -10.37 22.59 -23.20
C ALA A 17 -9.10 23.05 -23.92
N LYS A 18 -8.59 22.22 -24.83
CA LYS A 18 -7.39 22.54 -25.63
C LYS A 18 -7.61 23.87 -26.36
N ASN A 19 -6.79 24.88 -26.02
CA ASN A 19 -6.84 26.26 -26.53
C ASN A 19 -8.06 27.10 -26.13
N GLN A 20 -8.83 26.71 -25.11
CA GLN A 20 -9.91 27.53 -24.56
C GLN A 20 -9.63 27.87 -23.10
N ALA A 21 -9.18 29.11 -22.88
CA ALA A 21 -9.01 29.71 -21.57
C ALA A 21 -10.20 30.63 -21.27
N LYS A 22 -10.79 30.51 -20.09
CA LYS A 22 -11.82 31.45 -19.62
C LYS A 22 -11.24 32.30 -18.50
N LYS A 23 -11.39 33.63 -18.61
CA LYS A 23 -11.08 34.56 -17.51
C LYS A 23 -12.02 34.25 -16.36
N VAL A 24 -11.45 33.99 -15.19
CA VAL A 24 -12.20 33.75 -13.94
C VAL A 24 -12.50 35.10 -13.28
N CYS A 25 -11.46 35.91 -13.06
CA CYS A 25 -11.53 37.21 -12.39
C CYS A 25 -10.19 37.96 -12.50
N GLU A 26 -10.16 39.20 -12.02
CA GLU A 26 -8.93 39.90 -11.67
C GLU A 26 -8.50 39.57 -10.25
N VAL A 27 -7.20 39.34 -10.07
CA VAL A 27 -6.62 38.87 -8.80
C VAL A 27 -5.45 39.74 -8.38
N THR A 28 -5.19 39.73 -7.08
CA THR A 28 -4.01 40.33 -6.48
C THR A 28 -3.23 39.33 -5.64
N ILE A 29 -1.90 39.37 -5.77
CA ILE A 29 -0.99 38.70 -4.84
C ILE A 29 -0.41 39.75 -3.90
N LYS A 30 -0.61 39.56 -2.59
CA LYS A 30 -0.15 40.48 -1.54
C LYS A 30 0.32 39.73 -0.29
N ASP A 31 0.84 40.48 0.67
CA ASP A 31 1.34 39.95 1.95
C ASP A 31 2.41 38.86 1.77
N ALA A 32 3.31 39.07 0.81
CA ALA A 32 4.44 38.17 0.59
C ALA A 32 5.35 38.14 1.83
N THR A 33 5.73 36.94 2.28
CA THR A 33 6.72 36.75 3.34
C THR A 33 8.09 37.18 2.88
N ASP A 34 8.99 37.45 3.82
CA ASP A 34 10.39 37.72 3.48
C ASP A 34 11.02 36.51 2.79
N SER A 35 11.81 36.76 1.75
CA SER A 35 12.59 35.72 1.09
C SER A 35 13.77 35.32 1.95
N HIS A 36 14.15 34.05 1.96
CA HIS A 36 15.45 33.63 2.47
C HIS A 36 16.60 34.38 1.76
N ASP A 37 17.74 34.52 2.44
CA ASP A 37 18.91 35.24 1.92
C ASP A 37 19.33 34.65 0.56
N ASN A 38 19.41 35.52 -0.46
CA ASN A 38 19.69 35.16 -1.87
C ASN A 38 18.66 34.25 -2.55
N GLY A 39 17.48 34.07 -1.95
CA GLY A 39 16.37 33.30 -2.52
C GLY A 39 15.66 34.01 -3.67
N ALA A 40 14.95 33.22 -4.50
CA ALA A 40 14.08 33.77 -5.53
C ALA A 40 12.96 34.61 -4.89
N ARG A 41 12.65 35.77 -5.49
CA ARG A 41 11.61 36.68 -5.01
C ARG A 41 10.42 36.71 -5.97
N MET A 42 9.21 36.57 -5.45
CA MET A 42 7.96 36.71 -6.21
C MET A 42 7.92 38.04 -6.96
N SER A 43 8.40 39.13 -6.34
CA SER A 43 8.44 40.45 -6.96
C SER A 43 9.25 40.51 -8.25
N PHE A 44 10.28 39.68 -8.34
CA PHE A 44 11.14 39.60 -9.50
C PHE A 44 10.57 38.62 -10.53
N MET A 45 10.14 37.43 -10.07
CA MET A 45 9.59 36.38 -10.95
C MET A 45 8.27 36.79 -11.62
N MET A 46 7.44 37.58 -10.94
CA MET A 46 6.14 38.02 -11.46
C MET A 46 6.23 39.33 -12.26
N ALA A 47 7.41 39.97 -12.36
CA ALA A 47 7.56 41.28 -13.01
C ALA A 47 7.22 41.25 -14.51
N GLN A 48 7.41 40.11 -15.16
CA GLN A 48 7.09 39.89 -16.58
C GLN A 48 5.75 39.16 -16.78
N THR A 49 5.04 38.82 -15.69
CA THR A 49 3.79 38.06 -15.73
C THR A 49 2.62 39.03 -15.63
N ASN A 50 1.83 39.15 -16.71
CA ASN A 50 0.65 40.03 -16.73
C ASN A 50 -0.65 39.28 -16.36
N SER A 51 -0.61 37.94 -16.39
CA SER A 51 -1.76 37.09 -16.09
C SER A 51 -1.31 35.73 -15.57
N ILE A 52 -2.12 35.15 -14.68
CA ILE A 52 -1.97 33.77 -14.21
C ILE A 52 -2.90 32.88 -15.02
N ARG A 53 -2.38 31.80 -15.61
CA ARG A 53 -3.17 30.85 -16.40
C ARG A 53 -3.01 29.44 -15.86
N ILE A 54 -4.05 28.93 -15.21
CA ILE A 54 -4.11 27.57 -14.68
C ILE A 54 -4.44 26.62 -15.83
N GLN A 55 -3.41 25.97 -16.36
CA GLN A 55 -3.55 24.98 -17.44
C GLN A 55 -4.00 23.61 -16.93
N LYS A 56 -3.53 23.23 -15.73
CA LYS A 56 -3.79 21.92 -15.14
C LYS A 56 -3.83 22.02 -13.62
N LEU A 57 -4.72 21.22 -13.04
CA LEU A 57 -4.80 20.96 -11.60
C LEU A 57 -4.20 19.58 -11.33
N TYR A 58 -3.38 19.50 -10.29
CA TYR A 58 -2.69 18.27 -9.88
C TYR A 58 -3.22 17.82 -8.53
N ASN A 59 -3.43 16.52 -8.34
CA ASN A 59 -3.69 16.01 -7.00
C ASN A 59 -2.45 16.21 -6.13
N VAL A 60 -2.63 16.58 -4.86
CA VAL A 60 -1.53 16.71 -3.89
C VAL A 60 -0.65 15.46 -3.86
N THR A 61 -1.23 14.27 -4.00
CA THR A 61 -0.49 12.99 -4.00
C THR A 61 0.47 12.83 -5.18
N ASP A 62 0.16 13.49 -6.31
CA ASP A 62 0.89 13.38 -7.57
C ASP A 62 2.05 14.38 -7.65
N LEU A 63 2.12 15.33 -6.69
CA LEU A 63 3.15 16.37 -6.65
C LEU A 63 4.47 15.88 -6.04
N THR A 64 4.52 14.68 -5.48
CA THR A 64 5.73 14.11 -4.87
C THR A 64 6.96 14.20 -5.79
N PRO A 65 6.89 13.82 -7.09
CA PRO A 65 8.02 13.98 -8.01
C PRO A 65 8.38 15.45 -8.25
N VAL A 66 7.38 16.34 -8.31
CA VAL A 66 7.59 17.78 -8.51
C VAL A 66 8.33 18.39 -7.33
N PHE A 67 7.97 18.02 -6.09
CA PHE A 67 8.66 18.49 -4.89
C PHE A 67 10.12 18.04 -4.85
N ARG A 68 10.45 16.84 -5.34
CA ARG A 68 11.85 16.38 -5.46
C ARG A 68 12.66 17.21 -6.46
N ALA A 69 12.01 17.80 -7.46
CA ALA A 69 12.63 18.69 -8.44
C ALA A 69 12.73 20.15 -7.96
N CYS A 70 12.05 20.49 -6.87
CA CYS A 70 12.03 21.82 -6.28
C CYS A 70 12.94 21.91 -5.05
N GLY A 71 13.34 23.13 -4.70
CA GLY A 71 13.90 23.44 -3.39
C GLY A 71 12.80 23.75 -2.37
N GLU A 72 13.22 24.09 -1.16
CA GLU A 72 12.29 24.59 -0.14
C GLU A 72 11.59 25.87 -0.62
N ALA A 73 10.33 26.04 -0.20
CA ALA A 73 9.54 27.22 -0.53
C ALA A 73 10.25 28.49 -0.05
N GLN A 74 10.46 29.45 -0.94
CA GLN A 74 11.22 30.68 -0.66
C GLN A 74 10.33 31.78 -0.12
N GLN A 75 9.09 31.86 -0.59
CA GLN A 75 8.12 32.86 -0.17
C GLN A 75 6.71 32.31 -0.24
N PHE A 76 5.87 32.81 0.65
CA PHE A 76 4.42 32.62 0.65
C PHE A 76 3.72 33.96 0.47
N ALA A 77 2.54 33.96 -0.14
CA ALA A 77 1.70 35.13 -0.27
C ALA A 77 0.22 34.73 -0.30
N ARG A 78 -0.67 35.73 -0.24
CA ARG A 78 -2.11 35.52 -0.41
C ARG A 78 -2.53 35.89 -1.82
N LEU A 79 -3.39 35.07 -2.41
CA LEU A 79 -4.10 35.39 -3.64
C LEU A 79 -5.53 35.77 -3.28
N GLU A 80 -5.96 36.95 -3.69
CA GLU A 80 -7.31 37.47 -3.43
C GLU A 80 -7.90 38.03 -4.71
N ALA A 81 -9.23 38.12 -4.78
CA ALA A 81 -9.90 38.82 -5.88
C ALA A 81 -9.61 40.32 -5.75
N LEU A 82 -9.38 41.01 -6.88
CA LEU A 82 -9.13 42.44 -6.88
C LEU A 82 -10.40 43.22 -6.50
N GLU A 83 -11.54 42.76 -7.01
CA GLU A 83 -12.86 43.35 -6.75
C GLU A 83 -13.78 42.39 -5.99
N ASN A 84 -14.70 42.95 -5.20
CA ASN A 84 -15.64 42.15 -4.42
C ASN A 84 -16.57 41.28 -5.28
N GLN A 85 -16.93 41.74 -6.48
CA GLN A 85 -17.78 40.99 -7.41
C GLN A 85 -17.14 39.68 -7.90
N ASP A 86 -15.81 39.66 -7.96
CA ASP A 86 -15.01 38.53 -8.44
C ASP A 86 -14.72 37.47 -7.36
N SER A 87 -14.93 37.83 -6.09
CA SER A 87 -14.67 36.97 -4.92
C SER A 87 -15.41 35.64 -4.99
N GLN A 88 -16.64 35.62 -5.49
CA GLN A 88 -17.47 34.43 -5.54
C GLN A 88 -16.94 33.39 -6.55
N ALA A 89 -16.48 33.84 -7.72
CA ALA A 89 -15.91 32.97 -8.74
C ALA A 89 -14.59 32.36 -8.28
N LEU A 90 -13.72 33.19 -7.67
CA LEU A 90 -12.47 32.74 -7.07
C LEU A 90 -12.72 31.72 -5.96
N HIS A 91 -13.64 32.02 -5.04
CA HIS A 91 -14.03 31.13 -3.95
C HIS A 91 -14.55 29.78 -4.47
N GLY A 92 -15.38 29.78 -5.51
CA GLY A 92 -15.88 28.56 -6.15
C GLY A 92 -14.77 27.65 -6.68
N LEU A 93 -13.78 28.22 -7.37
CA LEU A 93 -12.62 27.50 -7.89
C LEU A 93 -11.80 26.84 -6.76
N PHE A 94 -11.46 27.59 -5.72
CA PHE A 94 -10.62 27.07 -4.64
C PHE A 94 -11.34 26.14 -3.68
N ARG A 95 -12.66 26.32 -3.50
CA ARG A 95 -13.51 25.32 -2.84
C ARG A 95 -13.48 23.99 -3.60
N TYR A 96 -13.60 24.03 -4.92
CA TYR A 96 -13.48 22.83 -5.75
C TYR A 96 -12.09 22.18 -5.59
N MET A 97 -11.01 22.97 -5.69
CA MET A 97 -9.64 22.46 -5.49
C MET A 97 -9.43 21.86 -4.10
N SER A 98 -9.99 22.46 -3.04
CA SER A 98 -9.93 21.92 -1.69
C SER A 98 -10.61 20.55 -1.60
N ILE A 99 -11.84 20.44 -2.10
CA ILE A 99 -12.63 19.20 -2.05
C ILE A 99 -11.92 18.09 -2.83
N GLN A 100 -11.38 18.41 -4.00
CA GLN A 100 -10.67 17.45 -4.85
C GLN A 100 -9.20 17.23 -4.45
N ARG A 101 -8.73 17.90 -3.39
CA ARG A 101 -7.33 17.88 -2.95
C ARG A 101 -6.36 18.20 -4.09
N GLN A 102 -6.65 19.26 -4.83
CA GLN A 102 -5.91 19.71 -6.00
C GLN A 102 -5.12 20.99 -5.74
N VAL A 103 -4.05 21.16 -6.53
CA VAL A 103 -3.16 22.31 -6.52
C VAL A 103 -2.90 22.75 -7.97
N ALA A 104 -2.90 24.05 -8.21
CA ALA A 104 -2.42 24.59 -9.48
C ALA A 104 -0.91 24.82 -9.39
N VAL A 105 -0.19 24.40 -10.42
CA VAL A 105 1.27 24.56 -10.52
C VAL A 105 1.58 25.30 -11.81
N LEU A 106 2.27 26.44 -11.69
CA LEU A 106 2.63 27.27 -12.84
C LEU A 106 4.15 27.45 -12.91
N PRO A 107 4.79 27.15 -14.05
CA PRO A 107 6.19 27.50 -14.24
C PRO A 107 6.34 29.02 -14.38
N LEU A 108 7.34 29.57 -13.70
CA LEU A 108 7.75 30.97 -13.83
C LEU A 108 9.12 31.03 -14.49
N SER A 109 9.18 31.78 -15.58
CA SER A 109 10.39 31.98 -16.37
C SER A 109 10.92 33.40 -16.26
N LEU A 110 12.24 33.53 -16.29
CA LEU A 110 12.94 34.80 -16.47
C LEU A 110 13.88 34.64 -17.66
N ASP A 111 13.84 35.58 -18.60
CA ASP A 111 14.68 35.57 -19.79
C ASP A 111 14.60 34.23 -20.57
N GLY A 112 13.40 33.64 -20.60
CA GLY A 112 13.13 32.36 -21.27
C GLY A 112 13.58 31.11 -20.51
N ALA A 113 14.19 31.24 -19.34
CA ALA A 113 14.56 30.10 -18.48
C ALA A 113 13.54 29.91 -17.35
N GLU A 114 13.00 28.70 -17.18
CA GLU A 114 12.17 28.34 -16.04
C GLU A 114 13.03 28.24 -14.76
N LEU A 115 12.79 29.13 -13.81
CA LEU A 115 13.59 29.24 -12.58
C LEU A 115 12.82 28.88 -11.32
N ALA A 116 11.50 28.92 -11.35
CA ALA A 116 10.66 28.64 -10.20
C ALA A 116 9.30 28.06 -10.62
N LEU A 117 8.63 27.43 -9.67
CA LEU A 117 7.23 27.04 -9.77
C LEU A 117 6.41 27.85 -8.76
N LEU A 118 5.27 28.34 -9.23
CA LEU A 118 4.25 28.98 -8.43
C LEU A 118 3.17 27.95 -8.11
N PHE A 119 3.04 27.61 -6.84
CA PHE A 119 1.99 26.72 -6.34
C PHE A 119 0.84 27.57 -5.82
N ILE A 120 -0.39 27.30 -6.28
CA ILE A 120 -1.60 27.97 -5.81
C ILE A 120 -2.52 26.90 -5.21
N PHE A 121 -2.83 27.02 -3.93
CA PHE A 121 -3.53 25.99 -3.18
C PHE A 121 -4.40 26.56 -2.06
N SER A 122 -5.35 25.75 -1.59
CA SER A 122 -6.21 26.10 -0.46
C SER A 122 -5.50 25.86 0.88
N PRO A 123 -5.62 26.77 1.87
CA PRO A 123 -5.08 26.57 3.22
C PRO A 123 -5.74 25.41 3.99
N SER A 124 -6.90 24.92 3.54
CA SER A 124 -7.57 23.72 4.08
C SER A 124 -6.80 22.42 3.81
N LEU A 125 -5.82 22.42 2.89
CA LEU A 125 -4.96 21.29 2.61
C LEU A 125 -3.85 21.17 3.68
N ASP A 126 -4.24 20.85 4.91
CA ASP A 126 -3.37 20.92 6.09
C ASP A 126 -2.07 20.10 5.95
N ALA A 127 -2.15 18.90 5.37
CA ALA A 127 -0.96 18.08 5.09
C ALA A 127 0.04 18.79 4.16
N LEU A 128 -0.46 19.49 3.13
CA LEU A 128 0.39 20.27 2.22
C LEU A 128 0.95 21.51 2.92
N CYS A 129 0.14 22.20 3.72
CA CYS A 129 0.60 23.34 4.52
C CYS A 129 1.73 22.96 5.48
N ARG A 130 1.59 21.82 6.18
CA ARG A 130 2.63 21.28 7.06
C ARG A 130 3.88 20.89 6.29
N PHE A 131 3.73 20.22 5.14
CA PHE A 131 4.85 19.84 4.28
C PHE A 131 5.65 21.05 3.77
N LEU A 132 4.96 22.09 3.28
CA LEU A 132 5.59 23.31 2.80
C LEU A 132 6.06 24.24 3.93
N ARG A 133 5.74 23.95 5.20
CA ARG A 133 6.00 24.82 6.36
C ARG A 133 5.38 26.22 6.21
N VAL A 134 4.13 26.27 5.78
CA VAL A 134 3.39 27.54 5.61
C VAL A 134 3.32 28.29 6.95
N PRO A 135 3.72 29.58 7.01
CA PRO A 135 3.65 30.37 8.22
C PRO A 135 2.22 30.50 8.79
N GLU A 136 2.11 30.34 10.11
CA GLU A 136 0.81 30.23 10.79
C GLU A 136 -0.06 31.49 10.63
N HIS A 137 0.54 32.69 10.59
CA HIS A 137 -0.19 33.94 10.37
C HIS A 137 -0.83 34.07 8.98
N LEU A 138 -0.41 33.25 8.00
CA LEU A 138 -1.07 33.13 6.70
C LEU A 138 -2.20 32.11 6.72
N ARG A 139 -2.18 31.16 7.67
CA ARG A 139 -3.19 30.12 7.85
C ARG A 139 -4.37 30.58 8.70
N GLN A 140 -4.11 31.37 9.74
CA GLN A 140 -5.08 31.75 10.76
C GLN A 140 -5.94 32.98 10.42
N ASN A 141 -5.66 33.68 9.32
CA ASN A 141 -6.25 34.99 9.08
C ASN A 141 -7.35 34.97 8.02
N SER A 142 -8.53 35.36 8.49
CA SER A 142 -9.67 35.96 7.78
C SER A 142 -10.68 35.01 7.13
N GLN A 143 -11.94 35.35 7.41
CA GLN A 143 -13.16 34.86 6.78
C GLN A 143 -13.18 35.02 5.24
N ASN A 144 -12.11 35.55 4.62
CA ASN A 144 -11.98 35.84 3.19
C ASN A 144 -10.68 35.30 2.55
N THR A 145 -9.69 34.76 3.30
CA THR A 145 -8.47 34.21 2.67
C THR A 145 -8.67 32.73 2.33
N HIS A 146 -9.04 32.46 1.07
CA HIS A 146 -9.28 31.09 0.60
C HIS A 146 -8.10 30.49 -0.19
N VAL A 147 -7.03 31.26 -0.39
CA VAL A 147 -5.99 30.89 -1.35
C VAL A 147 -4.60 31.36 -0.91
N LEU A 148 -3.66 30.42 -0.88
CA LEU A 148 -2.26 30.66 -0.66
C LEU A 148 -1.46 30.43 -1.94
N VAL A 149 -0.37 31.18 -2.05
CA VAL A 149 0.61 31.02 -3.10
C VAL A 149 1.97 30.70 -2.47
N ALA A 150 2.67 29.70 -2.99
CA ALA A 150 4.04 29.40 -2.60
C ALA A 150 4.97 29.45 -3.81
N LEU A 151 6.12 30.11 -3.65
CA LEU A 151 7.17 30.16 -4.65
C LEU A 151 8.24 29.12 -4.32
N LEU A 152 8.36 28.09 -5.16
CA LEU A 152 9.37 27.04 -5.01
C LEU A 152 10.44 27.20 -6.10
N PRO A 153 11.74 27.23 -5.76
CA PRO A 153 12.79 27.37 -6.76
C PRO A 153 12.93 26.05 -7.51
N TRP A 154 13.01 26.14 -8.83
CA TRP A 154 13.18 24.98 -9.69
C TRP A 154 14.66 24.59 -9.72
N LEU A 155 15.02 23.48 -9.09
CA LEU A 155 16.44 23.09 -8.92
C LEU A 155 17.03 22.46 -10.18
N ILE A 156 16.18 22.10 -11.14
CA ILE A 156 16.57 21.40 -12.37
C ILE A 156 16.50 22.42 -13.52
N SER A 157 17.60 23.10 -13.85
CA SER A 157 17.54 23.99 -15.02
C SER A 157 17.12 23.22 -16.28
N SER A 158 16.29 23.82 -17.15
CA SER A 158 15.84 23.19 -18.40
C SER A 158 17.01 22.71 -19.27
N ALA A 159 18.13 23.46 -19.27
CA ALA A 159 19.40 23.04 -19.88
C ALA A 159 20.00 21.78 -19.23
N LYS A 160 19.88 21.61 -17.90
CA LYS A 160 20.29 20.39 -17.16
C LYS A 160 19.30 19.22 -17.30
N TYR A 161 18.06 19.45 -17.75
CA TYR A 161 17.17 18.35 -18.13
C TYR A 161 17.58 17.78 -19.50
N ILE A 162 17.91 18.66 -20.44
CA ILE A 162 18.28 18.29 -21.82
C ILE A 162 19.70 17.71 -21.90
N THR A 163 20.67 18.27 -21.17
CA THR A 163 22.09 17.88 -21.30
C THR A 163 22.54 16.81 -20.32
N GLY A 164 21.63 16.22 -19.55
CA GLY A 164 21.74 16.40 -18.11
C GLY A 164 23.06 16.14 -17.41
N THR A 165 23.22 16.68 -16.23
CA THR A 165 24.37 16.31 -15.42
C THR A 165 24.14 16.73 -13.98
N THR A 166 24.61 15.83 -13.12
CA THR A 166 25.18 16.08 -11.80
C THR A 166 24.26 16.66 -10.73
N ARG A 167 23.59 15.76 -10.02
CA ARG A 167 23.49 15.91 -8.57
C ARG A 167 23.69 14.58 -7.84
N ASN A 168 24.36 14.72 -6.70
CA ASN A 168 24.93 13.74 -5.79
C ASN A 168 26.12 12.96 -6.33
N ARG A 169 27.20 12.91 -5.51
CA ARG A 169 28.28 11.94 -5.68
C ARG A 169 27.60 10.63 -6.00
N VAL A 170 27.89 10.08 -7.19
CA VAL A 170 27.57 8.70 -7.58
C VAL A 170 27.80 7.86 -6.32
N ASP A 171 26.71 7.39 -5.71
CA ASP A 171 26.77 6.66 -4.45
C ASP A 171 27.81 5.55 -4.63
N LYS A 172 28.60 5.26 -3.60
CA LYS A 172 29.68 4.25 -3.71
C LYS A 172 29.14 2.93 -4.27
N THR A 173 27.87 2.64 -4.02
CA THR A 173 27.08 1.52 -4.56
C THR A 173 27.04 1.49 -6.10
N ILE A 174 26.86 2.64 -6.76
CA ILE A 174 26.84 2.72 -8.22
C ILE A 174 28.24 2.46 -8.79
N GLN A 175 29.30 2.82 -8.05
CA GLN A 175 30.68 2.49 -8.45
C GLN A 175 30.99 0.99 -8.34
N GLN A 176 30.24 0.26 -7.51
CA GLN A 176 30.38 -1.19 -7.32
C GLN A 176 29.61 -2.01 -8.37
N LEU A 177 28.76 -1.38 -9.19
CA LEU A 177 28.13 -2.06 -10.31
C LEU A 177 29.19 -2.59 -11.28
N SER A 178 28.99 -3.83 -11.74
CA SER A 178 29.95 -4.53 -12.59
C SER A 178 29.92 -3.91 -13.98
N ILE A 179 30.99 -3.20 -14.34
CA ILE A 179 31.14 -2.61 -15.69
C ILE A 179 32.21 -3.40 -16.42
N PRO A 180 31.97 -3.84 -17.68
CA PRO A 180 32.96 -4.58 -18.45
C PRO A 180 34.30 -3.84 -18.52
N SER A 181 35.37 -4.52 -18.11
CA SER A 181 36.74 -4.03 -18.28
C SER A 181 37.07 -4.00 -19.77
N GLY A 182 37.13 -2.80 -20.36
CA GLY A 182 37.40 -2.62 -21.79
C GLY A 182 36.64 -1.47 -22.45
N GLN A 183 35.64 -0.89 -21.77
CA GLN A 183 34.92 0.26 -22.30
C GLN A 183 35.66 1.58 -22.09
N SER A 184 35.46 2.54 -23.00
CA SER A 184 35.99 3.90 -22.85
C SER A 184 35.46 4.56 -21.57
N LYS A 185 36.22 5.53 -21.03
CA LYS A 185 35.82 6.28 -19.83
C LYS A 185 34.46 6.97 -20.01
N ASP A 186 34.14 7.41 -21.22
CA ASP A 186 32.89 8.10 -21.53
C ASP A 186 31.70 7.14 -21.59
N SER A 187 31.87 5.97 -22.24
CA SER A 187 30.84 4.91 -22.22
C SER A 187 30.56 4.43 -20.79
N ARG A 188 31.62 4.26 -19.98
CA ARG A 188 31.50 3.92 -18.56
C ARG A 188 30.70 4.96 -17.77
N ARG A 189 30.98 6.25 -17.98
CA ARG A 189 30.23 7.34 -17.33
C ARG A 189 28.76 7.36 -17.74
N ARG A 190 28.47 7.12 -19.03
CA ARG A 190 27.10 7.06 -19.55
C ARG A 190 26.31 5.92 -18.92
N ILE A 191 26.88 4.71 -18.86
CA ILE A 191 26.23 3.54 -18.25
C ILE A 191 25.95 3.78 -16.77
N LEU A 192 26.93 4.31 -16.03
CA LEU A 192 26.74 4.61 -14.61
C LEU A 192 25.63 5.63 -14.38
N ARG A 193 25.53 6.63 -15.27
CA ARG A 193 24.51 7.66 -15.19
C ARG A 193 23.12 7.11 -15.50
N GLU A 194 22.98 6.27 -16.52
CA GLU A 194 21.73 5.58 -16.84
C GLU A 194 21.29 4.67 -15.68
N ALA A 195 22.22 3.92 -15.09
CA ALA A 195 21.94 3.08 -13.93
C ALA A 195 21.52 3.92 -12.70
N ALA A 196 22.20 5.05 -12.46
CA ALA A 196 21.84 5.97 -11.38
C ALA A 196 20.41 6.50 -11.55
N MET A 197 20.05 6.95 -12.76
CA MET A 197 18.70 7.43 -13.05
C MET A 197 17.64 6.33 -12.87
N ALA A 198 17.93 5.09 -13.28
CA ALA A 198 17.04 3.96 -13.09
C ALA A 198 16.87 3.58 -11.61
N ILE A 199 17.96 3.60 -10.84
CA ILE A 199 17.94 3.37 -9.38
C ILE A 199 17.09 4.44 -8.69
N ASP A 200 17.28 5.71 -9.03
CA ASP A 200 16.53 6.83 -8.45
C ASP A 200 15.05 6.79 -8.85
N LEU A 201 14.77 6.52 -10.13
CA LEU A 201 13.40 6.39 -10.66
C LEU A 201 12.61 5.32 -9.91
N LEU A 202 13.19 4.13 -9.80
CA LEU A 202 12.55 2.99 -9.16
C LEU A 202 12.69 3.01 -7.63
N SER A 203 13.46 3.96 -7.08
CA SER A 203 13.76 4.07 -5.65
C SER A 203 14.35 2.77 -5.07
N ILE A 204 15.31 2.15 -5.78
CA ILE A 204 15.87 0.84 -5.40
C ILE A 204 16.71 0.98 -4.11
N PRO A 205 16.38 0.25 -3.01
CA PRO A 205 17.16 0.28 -1.79
C PRO A 205 18.58 -0.21 -2.02
N ARG A 206 19.53 0.42 -1.33
CA ARG A 206 20.95 0.06 -1.41
C ARG A 206 21.19 -1.39 -0.95
N GLU A 207 20.51 -1.79 0.11
CA GLU A 207 20.61 -3.12 0.71
C GLU A 207 20.21 -4.21 -0.29
N LEU A 208 19.24 -3.92 -1.16
CA LEU A 208 18.84 -4.82 -2.23
C LEU A 208 19.90 -4.89 -3.32
N LEU A 209 20.48 -3.77 -3.73
CA LEU A 209 21.58 -3.77 -4.70
C LEU A 209 22.79 -4.56 -4.18
N ASP A 210 23.19 -4.34 -2.93
CA ASP A 210 24.28 -5.07 -2.28
C ASP A 210 23.96 -6.58 -2.22
N PHE A 211 22.71 -6.95 -1.88
CA PHE A 211 22.24 -8.34 -1.91
C PHE A 211 22.32 -8.97 -3.32
N MET A 212 22.04 -8.20 -4.37
CA MET A 212 22.07 -8.67 -5.77
C MET A 212 23.48 -8.71 -6.37
N GLN A 213 24.47 -8.05 -5.76
CA GLN A 213 25.87 -8.10 -6.20
C GLN A 213 26.56 -9.44 -5.88
N PHE A 214 26.01 -10.25 -4.98
CA PHE A 214 26.53 -11.59 -4.72
C PHE A 214 26.32 -12.51 -5.94
N SER A 215 27.24 -13.43 -6.18
CA SER A 215 27.09 -14.43 -7.26
C SER A 215 25.91 -15.37 -7.00
N ASN A 216 25.36 -15.95 -8.06
CA ASN A 216 24.26 -16.93 -8.02
C ASN A 216 22.93 -16.40 -7.45
N ARG A 217 22.73 -15.09 -7.46
CA ARG A 217 21.44 -14.48 -7.09
C ARG A 217 20.47 -14.58 -8.26
N LYS A 218 19.63 -15.62 -8.25
CA LYS A 218 18.59 -15.80 -9.26
C LYS A 218 17.40 -14.89 -8.96
N TYR A 219 16.83 -14.22 -9.96
CA TYR A 219 15.65 -13.38 -9.80
C TYR A 219 14.62 -13.61 -10.90
N CYS A 220 13.36 -13.31 -10.61
CA CYS A 220 12.28 -13.28 -11.57
C CYS A 220 11.58 -11.91 -11.54
N ILE A 221 10.98 -11.50 -12.66
CA ILE A 221 10.21 -10.25 -12.76
C ILE A 221 8.81 -10.57 -13.29
N TRP A 222 7.79 -10.13 -12.57
CA TRP A 222 6.39 -10.19 -12.94
C TRP A 222 5.84 -8.77 -13.20
N SER A 223 5.57 -8.44 -14.46
CA SER A 223 5.11 -7.10 -14.87
C SER A 223 3.70 -7.08 -15.47
N PHE A 224 3.16 -8.23 -15.86
CA PHE A 224 1.89 -8.34 -16.58
C PHE A 224 0.70 -8.36 -15.61
N PRO A 225 -0.42 -7.68 -15.91
CA PRO A 225 -0.74 -6.94 -17.13
C PRO A 225 -0.35 -5.46 -17.14
N ALA A 226 0.46 -5.00 -16.19
CA ALA A 226 0.66 -3.57 -15.94
C ALA A 226 1.74 -2.92 -16.82
N ASP A 227 3.00 -3.34 -16.67
CA ASP A 227 4.15 -2.72 -17.36
C ASP A 227 4.70 -3.68 -18.44
N GLY A 228 3.81 -4.11 -19.32
CA GLY A 228 4.12 -4.98 -20.44
C GLY A 228 4.29 -6.47 -20.08
N ALA A 229 4.62 -7.26 -21.09
CA ALA A 229 4.83 -8.71 -20.98
C ALA A 229 6.32 -9.07 -20.91
N ALA A 230 6.65 -10.32 -20.58
CA ALA A 230 8.05 -10.77 -20.46
C ALA A 230 8.90 -10.49 -21.73
N LEU A 231 8.30 -10.69 -22.91
CA LEU A 231 8.91 -10.43 -24.22
C LEU A 231 8.99 -8.94 -24.57
N ASN A 232 8.00 -8.16 -24.14
CA ASN A 232 7.87 -6.73 -24.43
C ASN A 232 7.72 -5.96 -23.11
N PRO A 233 8.80 -5.85 -22.32
CA PRO A 233 8.74 -5.14 -21.04
C PRO A 233 8.47 -3.66 -21.28
N GLY A 234 7.62 -3.09 -20.44
CA GLY A 234 7.34 -1.67 -20.40
C GLY A 234 8.52 -0.86 -19.86
N PHE A 235 8.30 0.44 -19.64
CA PHE A 235 9.41 1.36 -19.39
C PHE A 235 10.13 1.05 -18.07
N GLU A 236 9.38 0.91 -16.99
CA GLU A 236 9.93 0.72 -15.64
C GLU A 236 10.61 -0.65 -15.49
N THR A 237 10.04 -1.68 -16.10
CA THR A 237 10.59 -3.04 -16.17
C THR A 237 11.89 -3.07 -16.96
N ARG A 238 12.00 -2.29 -18.04
CA ARG A 238 13.28 -2.11 -18.76
C ARG A 238 14.33 -1.43 -17.88
N GLN A 239 13.96 -0.42 -17.09
CA GLN A 239 14.87 0.22 -16.15
C GLN A 239 15.34 -0.76 -15.07
N LEU A 240 14.44 -1.58 -14.52
CA LEU A 240 14.78 -2.60 -13.54
C LEU A 240 15.76 -3.62 -14.11
N LYS A 241 15.44 -4.20 -15.28
CA LYS A 241 16.32 -5.14 -15.99
C LYS A 241 17.70 -4.51 -16.23
N TYR A 242 17.74 -3.26 -16.71
CA TYR A 242 18.99 -2.54 -16.95
C TYR A 242 19.87 -2.46 -15.69
N VAL A 243 19.31 -2.16 -14.52
CA VAL A 243 20.06 -2.12 -13.25
C VAL A 243 20.53 -3.51 -12.85
N LEU A 244 19.64 -4.51 -12.91
CA LEU A 244 19.95 -5.88 -12.53
C LEU A 244 21.03 -6.51 -13.42
N ASP A 245 21.06 -6.17 -14.71
CA ASP A 245 22.09 -6.60 -15.67
C ASP A 245 23.49 -6.03 -15.34
N LYS A 246 23.58 -5.02 -14.46
CA LYS A 246 24.87 -4.50 -13.94
C LYS A 246 25.29 -5.16 -12.63
N THR A 247 24.48 -6.08 -12.12
CA THR A 247 24.82 -6.90 -10.94
C THR A 247 25.35 -8.26 -11.38
N LYS A 248 25.63 -9.16 -10.41
CA LYS A 248 25.98 -10.57 -10.70
C LYS A 248 24.76 -11.48 -10.67
N ALA A 249 23.56 -10.90 -10.61
CA ALA A 249 22.31 -11.63 -10.55
C ALA A 249 21.92 -12.21 -11.91
N MET A 250 21.15 -13.29 -11.89
CA MET A 250 20.72 -14.05 -13.06
C MET A 250 19.20 -14.04 -13.17
N SER A 251 18.66 -13.61 -14.31
CA SER A 251 17.21 -13.72 -14.57
C SER A 251 16.84 -15.19 -14.77
N VAL A 252 15.76 -15.64 -14.15
CA VAL A 252 15.18 -16.98 -14.30
C VAL A 252 13.67 -16.91 -14.51
N SER A 253 13.08 -18.00 -15.01
CA SER A 253 11.62 -18.12 -15.11
C SER A 253 10.98 -18.19 -13.72
N LEU A 254 9.67 -17.94 -13.67
CA LEU A 254 8.91 -17.98 -12.42
C LEU A 254 8.90 -19.37 -11.78
N ASP A 255 8.91 -20.42 -12.60
CA ASP A 255 8.92 -21.82 -12.16
C ASP A 255 10.30 -22.27 -11.64
N ALA A 256 11.36 -21.54 -12.00
CA ALA A 256 12.71 -21.83 -11.53
C ALA A 256 12.95 -21.34 -10.10
N GLU A 257 14.05 -21.80 -9.50
CA GLU A 257 14.47 -21.39 -8.16
C GLU A 257 14.98 -19.92 -8.15
N ALA A 258 14.08 -18.96 -7.98
CA ALA A 258 14.42 -17.55 -7.77
C ALA A 258 14.60 -17.23 -6.29
N ARG A 259 15.60 -16.40 -5.95
CA ARG A 259 15.82 -15.84 -4.61
C ARG A 259 15.10 -14.51 -4.39
N VAL A 260 14.79 -13.81 -5.48
CA VAL A 260 14.06 -12.54 -5.46
C VAL A 260 12.99 -12.56 -6.55
N ILE A 261 11.77 -12.17 -6.22
CA ILE A 261 10.69 -11.97 -7.17
C ILE A 261 10.31 -10.49 -7.16
N PHE A 262 10.51 -9.82 -8.28
CA PHE A 262 10.09 -8.44 -8.49
C PHE A 262 8.71 -8.42 -9.13
N ILE A 263 7.80 -7.62 -8.59
CA ILE A 263 6.39 -7.54 -9.01
C ILE A 263 6.08 -6.09 -9.31
N HIS A 264 5.61 -5.79 -10.52
CA HIS A 264 5.19 -4.44 -10.83
C HIS A 264 3.95 -4.09 -9.98
N VAL A 265 3.90 -2.88 -9.40
CA VAL A 265 2.80 -2.49 -8.49
C VAL A 265 1.41 -2.62 -9.15
N GLY A 266 1.29 -2.33 -10.44
CA GLY A 266 0.03 -2.51 -11.19
C GLY A 266 -0.39 -3.97 -11.43
N ALA A 267 0.53 -4.92 -11.27
CA ALA A 267 0.29 -6.35 -11.47
C ALA A 267 -0.10 -7.08 -10.17
N LEU A 268 -0.14 -6.40 -9.03
CA LEU A 268 -0.50 -6.99 -7.74
C LEU A 268 -1.88 -7.66 -7.74
N LYS A 269 -2.83 -7.12 -8.52
CA LYS A 269 -4.19 -7.68 -8.59
C LYS A 269 -4.25 -9.09 -9.18
N THR A 270 -3.31 -9.46 -10.06
CA THR A 270 -3.23 -10.80 -10.67
C THR A 270 -2.22 -11.70 -9.96
N PHE A 271 -1.66 -11.24 -8.83
CA PHE A 271 -0.61 -11.94 -8.12
C PHE A 271 -1.05 -13.31 -7.60
N HIS A 272 -2.28 -13.39 -7.10
CA HIS A 272 -2.91 -14.64 -6.64
C HIS A 272 -3.16 -15.64 -7.80
N GLU A 273 -3.19 -15.21 -9.06
CA GLU A 273 -3.40 -16.12 -10.19
C GLU A 273 -2.15 -16.98 -10.47
N LEU A 274 -1.02 -16.70 -9.83
CA LEU A 274 0.26 -17.35 -10.08
C LEU A 274 0.57 -18.42 -9.04
N SER A 275 0.19 -19.66 -9.35
CA SER A 275 0.44 -20.84 -8.52
C SER A 275 1.92 -20.99 -8.11
N ALA A 276 2.87 -20.64 -8.99
CA ALA A 276 4.30 -20.69 -8.70
C ALA A 276 4.72 -19.69 -7.60
N VAL A 277 4.12 -18.49 -7.57
CA VAL A 277 4.42 -17.48 -6.54
C VAL A 277 3.84 -17.89 -5.20
N VAL A 278 2.58 -18.29 -5.22
CA VAL A 278 1.88 -18.91 -4.11
C VAL A 278 2.71 -20.01 -3.46
N THR A 279 3.20 -20.95 -4.27
CA THR A 279 4.02 -22.08 -3.80
C THR A 279 5.32 -21.57 -3.16
N LYS A 280 5.99 -20.59 -3.75
CA LYS A 280 7.22 -20.00 -3.18
C LYS A 280 6.97 -19.25 -1.87
N ARG A 281 5.83 -18.56 -1.72
CA ARG A 281 5.47 -17.90 -0.47
C ARG A 281 5.33 -18.90 0.67
N ARG A 282 4.71 -20.05 0.41
CA ARG A 282 4.59 -21.15 1.36
C ARG A 282 5.92 -21.85 1.65
N ASP A 283 6.53 -22.38 0.59
CA ASP A 283 7.54 -23.44 0.69
C ASP A 283 9.00 -22.93 0.70
N ALA A 284 9.23 -21.66 0.34
CA ALA A 284 10.57 -21.11 0.12
C ALA A 284 10.83 -19.82 0.93
N PRO A 285 10.84 -19.88 2.29
CA PRO A 285 10.96 -18.71 3.18
C PRO A 285 12.15 -17.78 2.89
N GLU A 286 13.16 -18.30 2.21
CA GLU A 286 14.38 -17.60 1.83
C GLU A 286 14.26 -16.74 0.56
N VAL A 287 13.12 -16.82 -0.13
CA VAL A 287 12.74 -15.98 -1.29
C VAL A 287 12.18 -14.65 -0.80
N ARG A 288 12.66 -13.55 -1.37
CA ARG A 288 12.18 -12.19 -1.07
C ARG A 288 11.28 -11.67 -2.19
N PHE A 289 10.21 -10.96 -1.83
CA PHE A 289 9.28 -10.38 -2.80
C PHE A 289 9.40 -8.87 -2.74
N PHE A 290 9.54 -8.23 -3.90
CA PHE A 290 9.62 -6.78 -3.99
C PHE A 290 8.59 -6.27 -4.98
N THR A 291 7.86 -5.22 -4.61
CA THR A 291 7.13 -4.42 -5.59
C THR A 291 8.06 -3.40 -6.23
N TYR A 292 7.79 -3.00 -7.47
CA TYR A 292 8.47 -1.88 -8.14
C TYR A 292 7.54 -1.10 -9.08
N GLY A 293 7.96 0.11 -9.46
CA GLY A 293 7.29 0.93 -10.47
C GLY A 293 6.15 1.80 -9.95
N THR A 294 5.36 2.32 -10.86
CA THR A 294 4.24 3.23 -10.63
C THR A 294 3.00 2.73 -11.36
N HIS A 295 1.82 2.90 -10.78
CA HIS A 295 0.57 2.54 -11.46
C HIS A 295 -0.61 3.32 -10.87
N GLU A 296 -1.54 3.76 -11.71
CA GLU A 296 -2.71 4.56 -11.30
C GLU A 296 -3.65 3.82 -10.35
N SER A 297 -3.70 2.49 -10.43
CA SER A 297 -4.53 1.67 -9.54
C SER A 297 -3.95 1.50 -8.14
N VAL A 298 -2.81 2.11 -7.84
CA VAL A 298 -2.06 1.95 -6.58
C VAL A 298 -1.72 3.35 -6.05
N PRO A 299 -1.98 3.64 -4.76
CA PRO A 299 -1.64 4.94 -4.17
C PRO A 299 -0.15 5.28 -4.35
N SER A 300 0.18 6.56 -4.58
CA SER A 300 1.56 6.98 -4.83
C SER A 300 2.52 6.72 -3.66
N SER A 301 2.00 6.60 -2.43
CA SER A 301 2.75 6.17 -1.25
C SER A 301 3.30 4.74 -1.34
N ARG A 302 2.77 3.93 -2.27
CA ARG A 302 3.15 2.54 -2.53
C ARG A 302 4.00 2.37 -3.79
N TRP A 303 4.27 3.45 -4.52
CA TRP A 303 5.14 3.41 -5.69
C TRP A 303 6.61 3.19 -5.32
N GLY A 304 7.39 2.71 -6.29
CA GLY A 304 8.81 2.43 -6.14
C GLY A 304 9.08 1.04 -5.57
N MET A 305 10.35 0.80 -5.25
CA MET A 305 10.86 -0.49 -4.82
C MET A 305 10.62 -0.71 -3.32
N ARG A 306 9.83 -1.74 -2.97
CA ARG A 306 9.48 -2.06 -1.57
C ARG A 306 9.41 -3.56 -1.37
N GLU A 307 9.92 -4.05 -0.25
CA GLU A 307 9.72 -5.46 0.12
C GLU A 307 8.28 -5.69 0.57
N ILE A 308 7.72 -6.84 0.16
CA ILE A 308 6.41 -7.34 0.58
C ILE A 308 6.55 -8.82 0.96
N PHE A 309 5.58 -9.34 1.71
CA PHE A 309 5.53 -10.70 2.22
C PHE A 309 6.84 -11.12 2.94
N PRO A 310 7.38 -10.33 3.87
CA PRO A 310 8.71 -10.57 4.43
C PRO A 310 8.79 -11.89 5.22
N LEU A 311 7.87 -12.08 6.18
CA LEU A 311 7.87 -13.20 7.13
C LEU A 311 6.53 -13.27 7.87
N GLY A 312 6.35 -14.24 8.78
CA GLY A 312 5.12 -14.38 9.57
C GLY A 312 3.91 -14.86 8.77
N GLY A 313 2.73 -14.74 9.36
CA GLY A 313 1.49 -15.10 8.69
C GLY A 313 0.21 -14.75 9.43
N ILE A 314 -0.91 -14.98 8.74
CA ILE A 314 -2.26 -14.81 9.26
C ILE A 314 -2.93 -16.18 9.27
N VAL A 315 -3.59 -16.52 10.37
CA VAL A 315 -4.26 -17.80 10.59
C VAL A 315 -5.76 -17.60 10.70
N THR A 316 -6.52 -18.48 10.05
CA THR A 316 -7.97 -18.65 10.27
C THR A 316 -8.32 -20.14 10.29
N PHE A 317 -9.60 -20.48 10.47
CA PHE A 317 -10.06 -21.83 10.77
C PHE A 317 -11.28 -22.20 9.90
N THR A 318 -11.40 -23.49 9.56
CA THR A 318 -12.64 -24.01 8.96
C THR A 318 -13.75 -24.15 10.00
N PRO A 319 -15.02 -24.22 9.58
CA PRO A 319 -16.11 -24.45 10.52
C PRO A 319 -15.95 -25.74 11.32
N LEU A 320 -15.49 -26.82 10.67
CA LEU A 320 -15.30 -28.12 11.30
C LEU A 320 -14.13 -28.12 12.30
N ALA A 321 -13.03 -27.42 12.02
CA ALA A 321 -11.92 -27.31 12.97
C ALA A 321 -12.39 -26.75 14.31
N ILE A 322 -13.19 -25.69 14.28
CA ILE A 322 -13.73 -25.03 15.47
C ILE A 322 -14.79 -25.92 16.15
N ALA A 323 -15.69 -26.55 15.37
CA ALA A 323 -16.79 -27.33 15.91
C ALA A 323 -16.33 -28.65 16.56
N GLU A 324 -15.35 -29.35 15.96
CA GLU A 324 -14.88 -30.65 16.44
C GLU A 324 -13.90 -30.53 17.62
N ASP A 325 -13.05 -29.50 17.64
CA ASP A 325 -12.07 -29.28 18.71
C ASP A 325 -11.95 -27.80 19.12
N PRO A 326 -12.99 -27.24 19.79
CA PRO A 326 -12.98 -25.85 20.23
C PRO A 326 -11.89 -25.57 21.27
N ILE A 327 -11.54 -26.55 22.11
CA ILE A 327 -10.51 -26.40 23.16
C ILE A 327 -9.11 -26.33 22.53
N GLY A 328 -8.84 -27.18 21.55
CA GLY A 328 -7.60 -27.15 20.77
C GLY A 328 -7.45 -25.85 19.98
N CYS A 329 -8.51 -25.42 19.29
CA CYS A 329 -8.54 -24.16 18.56
C CYS A 329 -8.28 -22.97 19.49
N HIS A 330 -8.99 -22.88 20.63
CA HIS A 330 -8.75 -21.88 21.66
C HIS A 330 -7.27 -21.84 22.09
N SER A 331 -6.69 -23.00 22.38
CA SER A 331 -5.30 -23.08 22.84
C SER A 331 -4.32 -22.60 21.78
N LEU A 332 -4.55 -22.96 20.51
CA LEU A 332 -3.75 -22.47 19.39
C LEU A 332 -3.88 -20.96 19.23
N MET A 333 -5.09 -20.41 19.26
CA MET A 333 -5.36 -18.97 19.17
C MET A 333 -4.62 -18.19 20.25
N ARG A 334 -4.65 -18.66 21.51
CA ARG A 334 -3.90 -18.03 22.61
C ARG A 334 -2.39 -18.01 22.35
N ASN A 335 -1.85 -19.10 21.80
CA ASN A 335 -0.42 -19.18 21.48
C ASN A 335 -0.04 -18.24 20.31
N LEU A 336 -0.91 -18.15 19.29
CA LEU A 336 -0.72 -17.23 18.16
C LEU A 336 -0.75 -15.77 18.63
N ALA A 337 -1.68 -15.40 19.52
CA ALA A 337 -1.78 -14.05 20.07
C ALA A 337 -0.53 -13.61 20.85
N GLN A 338 0.28 -14.55 21.35
CA GLN A 338 1.54 -14.25 22.02
C GLN A 338 2.73 -14.15 21.04
N HIS A 339 2.53 -14.48 19.77
CA HIS A 339 3.61 -14.57 18.79
C HIS A 339 3.74 -13.27 17.98
N PRO A 340 4.94 -12.64 17.91
CA PRO A 340 5.11 -11.32 17.31
C PRO A 340 4.94 -11.25 15.79
N LEU A 341 4.93 -12.41 15.11
CA LEU A 341 4.87 -12.52 13.64
C LEU A 341 3.59 -13.20 13.14
N TRP A 342 2.67 -13.59 14.02
CA TRP A 342 1.45 -14.29 13.64
C TRP A 342 0.23 -13.56 14.15
N GLU A 343 -0.76 -13.44 13.29
CA GLU A 343 -2.08 -12.93 13.66
C GLU A 343 -3.13 -14.02 13.46
N CYS A 344 -4.21 -13.93 14.23
CA CYS A 344 -5.33 -14.85 14.14
C CYS A 344 -6.63 -14.07 13.98
N TYR A 345 -7.44 -14.49 13.03
CA TYR A 345 -8.77 -13.93 12.85
C TYR A 345 -9.82 -15.00 12.48
N LEU A 346 -11.07 -14.67 12.75
CA LEU A 346 -12.23 -15.50 12.51
C LEU A 346 -13.24 -14.75 11.64
N ILE A 347 -13.78 -15.44 10.64
CA ILE A 347 -14.80 -14.90 9.76
C ILE A 347 -16.17 -15.09 10.45
N PRO A 348 -17.00 -14.03 10.62
CA PRO A 348 -18.26 -14.12 11.38
C PRO A 348 -19.21 -15.25 10.94
N SER A 349 -19.43 -15.40 9.63
CA SER A 349 -20.28 -16.46 9.07
C SER A 349 -19.75 -17.87 9.34
N ILE A 350 -18.42 -18.02 9.39
CA ILE A 350 -17.72 -19.27 9.70
C ILE A 350 -17.87 -19.61 11.19
N VAL A 351 -17.78 -18.62 12.09
CA VAL A 351 -18.05 -18.80 13.52
C VAL A 351 -19.50 -19.24 13.74
N GLY A 352 -20.46 -18.58 13.09
CA GLY A 352 -21.88 -18.95 13.18
C GLY A 352 -22.16 -20.36 12.65
N LEU A 353 -21.49 -20.77 11.57
CA LEU A 353 -21.61 -22.14 11.05
C LEU A 353 -20.96 -23.17 11.99
N SER A 354 -19.81 -22.83 12.57
CA SER A 354 -19.13 -23.67 13.56
C SER A 354 -20.03 -23.93 14.77
N HIS A 355 -20.73 -22.89 15.24
CA HIS A 355 -21.68 -23.02 16.35
C HIS A 355 -22.82 -23.98 16.01
N ALA A 356 -23.41 -23.84 14.82
CA ALA A 356 -24.47 -24.74 14.37
C ALA A 356 -24.01 -26.21 14.32
N LEU A 357 -22.82 -26.45 13.76
CA LEU A 357 -22.23 -27.79 13.67
C LEU A 357 -21.94 -28.37 15.07
N ALA A 358 -21.41 -27.58 16.00
CA ALA A 358 -21.18 -28.00 17.38
C ALA A 358 -22.48 -28.36 18.12
N CYS A 359 -23.61 -27.75 17.74
CA CYS A 359 -24.94 -28.10 18.24
C CYS A 359 -25.59 -29.29 17.50
N GLY A 360 -24.86 -29.98 16.62
CA GLY A 360 -25.37 -31.11 15.84
C GLY A 360 -26.36 -30.70 14.75
N LYS A 361 -26.22 -29.49 14.20
CA LYS A 361 -27.02 -28.99 13.08
C LYS A 361 -26.14 -28.86 11.84
N ASP A 362 -26.63 -29.36 10.71
CA ASP A 362 -25.93 -29.25 9.42
C ASP A 362 -25.99 -27.83 8.83
N LYS A 363 -26.89 -26.98 9.34
CA LYS A 363 -27.08 -25.60 8.89
C LYS A 363 -27.35 -24.63 10.04
N PRO A 364 -26.97 -23.35 9.88
CA PRO A 364 -27.35 -22.31 10.82
C PRO A 364 -28.85 -22.05 10.69
N VAL A 365 -29.57 -22.12 11.82
CA VAL A 365 -31.00 -21.81 11.90
C VAL A 365 -31.24 -20.77 13.01
N PRO A 366 -32.27 -19.91 12.89
CA PRO A 366 -32.54 -18.85 13.87
C PRO A 366 -32.76 -19.36 15.30
N GLU A 367 -33.19 -20.61 15.46
CA GLU A 367 -33.48 -21.23 16.76
C GLU A 367 -32.21 -21.58 17.54
N ILE A 368 -31.03 -21.57 16.92
CA ILE A 368 -29.73 -21.80 17.58
C ILE A 368 -29.34 -20.50 18.31
N THR A 369 -30.01 -20.23 19.42
CA THR A 369 -29.74 -19.10 20.34
C THR A 369 -29.25 -19.57 21.70
N SER A 370 -28.98 -20.87 21.85
CA SER A 370 -28.49 -21.44 23.11
C SER A 370 -27.16 -20.79 23.48
N MET A 371 -27.16 -20.03 24.58
CA MET A 371 -25.98 -19.35 25.10
C MET A 371 -24.93 -20.30 25.67
N ASP A 372 -25.28 -21.58 25.89
CA ASP A 372 -24.34 -22.64 26.29
C ASP A 372 -23.47 -23.10 25.11
N SER A 373 -22.73 -22.16 24.50
CA SER A 373 -21.86 -22.42 23.37
C SER A 373 -20.46 -22.82 23.83
N CYS A 374 -19.94 -23.93 23.30
CA CYS A 374 -18.54 -24.32 23.47
C CYS A 374 -17.55 -23.30 22.87
N LEU A 375 -18.05 -22.31 22.12
CA LEU A 375 -17.26 -21.25 21.49
C LEU A 375 -17.09 -20.01 22.39
N LEU A 376 -17.80 -19.90 23.52
CA LEU A 376 -17.65 -18.74 24.41
C LEU A 376 -16.18 -18.45 24.78
N PRO A 377 -15.36 -19.45 25.18
CA PRO A 377 -13.95 -19.19 25.46
C PRO A 377 -13.18 -18.60 24.27
N ILE A 378 -13.52 -19.00 23.05
CA ILE A 378 -12.87 -18.47 21.83
C ILE A 378 -13.27 -17.00 21.65
N LEU A 379 -14.54 -16.67 21.89
CA LEU A 379 -15.03 -15.29 21.78
C LEU A 379 -14.49 -14.40 22.91
N ASP A 380 -14.22 -14.95 24.09
CA ASP A 380 -13.52 -14.22 25.16
C ASP A 380 -12.10 -13.77 24.71
N LEU A 381 -11.43 -14.54 23.83
CA LEU A 381 -10.17 -14.10 23.23
C LEU A 381 -10.37 -12.91 22.28
N ALA A 382 -11.52 -12.83 21.61
CA ALA A 382 -11.84 -11.71 20.74
C ALA A 382 -12.17 -10.45 21.54
N ASP A 383 -12.95 -10.58 22.62
CA ASP A 383 -13.23 -9.50 23.57
C ASP A 383 -11.96 -8.96 24.23
N ALA A 384 -11.03 -9.86 24.59
CA ALA A 384 -9.71 -9.49 25.09
C ALA A 384 -8.77 -8.88 24.03
N GLY A 385 -9.20 -8.77 22.76
CA GLY A 385 -8.39 -8.25 21.65
C GLY A 385 -7.22 -9.14 21.25
N SER A 386 -7.21 -10.41 21.68
CA SER A 386 -6.16 -11.38 21.35
C SER A 386 -6.33 -11.99 19.96
N ILE A 387 -7.57 -12.05 19.47
CA ILE A 387 -7.91 -12.41 18.09
C ILE A 387 -8.95 -11.42 17.55
N SER A 388 -9.15 -11.38 16.24
CA SER A 388 -10.20 -10.56 15.63
C SER A 388 -11.32 -11.40 15.05
N VAL A 389 -12.58 -10.99 15.24
CA VAL A 389 -13.74 -11.56 14.52
C VAL A 389 -14.16 -10.53 13.48
N THR A 390 -13.73 -10.72 12.23
CA THR A 390 -13.91 -9.75 11.15
C THR A 390 -13.79 -10.39 9.76
N LYS A 391 -14.17 -9.65 8.72
CA LYS A 391 -13.94 -10.00 7.32
C LYS A 391 -12.81 -9.16 6.75
N ALA A 392 -12.17 -9.58 5.67
CA ALA A 392 -11.22 -8.74 4.95
C ALA A 392 -11.91 -7.50 4.34
N PRO A 393 -11.28 -6.32 4.37
CA PRO A 393 -11.83 -5.14 3.70
C PRO A 393 -11.97 -5.37 2.20
N THR A 394 -13.10 -4.95 1.64
CA THR A 394 -13.35 -5.04 0.20
C THR A 394 -12.81 -3.79 -0.50
N LYS A 395 -12.27 -3.95 -1.72
CA LYS A 395 -11.57 -2.89 -2.48
C LYS A 395 -12.35 -1.58 -2.72
N HIS A 396 -13.66 -1.58 -2.47
CA HIS A 396 -14.56 -0.48 -2.84
C HIS A 396 -15.14 0.27 -1.64
N ASN A 397 -14.85 -0.15 -0.41
CA ASN A 397 -15.57 0.38 0.75
C ASN A 397 -14.78 0.29 2.08
N ASP A 398 -13.55 0.82 2.11
CA ASP A 398 -12.73 0.83 3.32
C ASP A 398 -13.45 1.53 4.48
N ASP A 399 -14.19 2.62 4.22
CA ASP A 399 -14.87 3.40 5.26
C ASP A 399 -16.01 2.61 5.92
N ALA A 400 -16.87 1.93 5.15
CA ALA A 400 -17.94 1.14 5.76
C ALA A 400 -17.39 -0.09 6.49
N TRP A 401 -16.32 -0.71 5.97
CA TRP A 401 -15.67 -1.82 6.64
C TRP A 401 -15.08 -1.40 8.00
N ILE A 402 -14.47 -0.21 8.09
CA ILE A 402 -13.99 0.33 9.36
C ILE A 402 -15.14 0.53 10.34
N VAL A 403 -16.25 1.13 9.89
CA VAL A 403 -17.43 1.35 10.76
C VAL A 403 -18.00 0.02 11.24
N GLU A 404 -18.22 -0.94 10.34
CA GLU A 404 -18.74 -2.28 10.68
C GLU A 404 -17.82 -3.00 11.68
N THR A 405 -16.50 -2.93 11.48
CA THR A 405 -15.53 -3.55 12.39
C THR A 405 -15.53 -2.87 13.76
N LEU A 406 -15.64 -1.54 13.81
CA LEU A 406 -15.73 -0.80 15.08
C LEU A 406 -17.03 -1.10 15.81
N GLU A 407 -18.16 -1.19 15.10
CA GLU A 407 -19.45 -1.56 15.70
C GLU A 407 -19.40 -2.97 16.28
N GLN A 408 -18.79 -3.92 15.57
CA GLN A 408 -18.60 -5.29 16.06
C GLN A 408 -17.72 -5.36 17.31
N GLN A 409 -16.70 -4.51 17.42
CA GLN A 409 -15.82 -4.44 18.60
C GLN A 409 -16.49 -3.86 19.86
N LEU A 410 -17.66 -3.23 19.71
CA LEU A 410 -18.42 -2.67 20.82
C LEU A 410 -19.48 -3.64 21.37
N LEU A 411 -19.68 -4.78 20.72
CA LEU A 411 -20.66 -5.78 21.13
C LEU A 411 -20.12 -6.64 22.28
N GLU A 412 -20.99 -7.02 23.21
CA GLU A 412 -20.66 -8.04 24.20
C GLU A 412 -20.51 -9.41 23.52
N VAL A 413 -19.75 -10.31 24.14
CA VAL A 413 -19.44 -11.66 23.61
C VAL A 413 -20.68 -12.41 23.09
N GLU A 414 -21.79 -12.35 23.83
CA GLU A 414 -23.05 -12.98 23.44
C GLU A 414 -23.68 -12.37 22.18
N ASP A 415 -23.60 -11.04 22.05
CA ASP A 415 -24.11 -10.33 20.88
C ASP A 415 -23.22 -10.55 19.67
N VAL A 416 -21.90 -10.70 19.85
CA VAL A 416 -20.96 -11.11 18.79
C VAL A 416 -21.37 -12.49 18.24
N LEU A 417 -21.66 -13.46 19.11
CA LEU A 417 -22.12 -14.78 18.68
C LEU A 417 -23.44 -14.68 17.90
N ARG A 418 -24.39 -13.89 18.39
CA ARG A 418 -25.68 -13.68 17.72
C ARG A 418 -25.51 -13.09 16.32
N GLU A 419 -24.63 -12.10 16.17
CA GLU A 419 -24.35 -11.49 14.87
C GLU A 419 -23.60 -12.46 13.94
N CYS A 420 -22.71 -13.31 14.47
CA CYS A 420 -22.06 -14.38 13.72
C CYS A 420 -23.07 -15.40 13.17
N VAL A 421 -24.02 -15.84 14.00
CA VAL A 421 -25.12 -16.75 13.58
C VAL A 421 -25.97 -16.09 12.51
N LYS A 422 -26.37 -14.83 12.70
CA LYS A 422 -27.12 -14.06 11.70
C LYS A 422 -26.36 -13.94 10.38
N SER A 423 -25.08 -13.55 10.41
CA SER A 423 -24.24 -13.48 9.21
C SER A 423 -24.10 -14.85 8.53
N SER A 424 -24.09 -15.94 9.28
CA SER A 424 -24.03 -17.30 8.74
C SER A 424 -25.33 -17.69 8.03
N ILE A 425 -26.49 -17.42 8.64
CA ILE A 425 -27.81 -17.64 8.04
C ILE A 425 -27.92 -16.87 6.73
N GLU A 426 -27.59 -15.58 6.72
CA GLU A 426 -27.65 -14.74 5.51
C GLU A 426 -26.70 -15.25 4.42
N ARG A 427 -25.48 -15.66 4.79
CA ARG A 427 -24.46 -16.10 3.85
C ARG A 427 -24.78 -17.43 3.17
N PHE A 428 -25.39 -18.36 3.92
CA PHE A 428 -25.64 -19.74 3.50
C PHE A 428 -27.12 -20.06 3.26
N ALA A 429 -28.01 -19.06 3.27
CA ALA A 429 -29.46 -19.23 3.07
C ALA A 429 -29.81 -20.02 1.78
N HIS A 430 -29.01 -19.86 0.73
CA HIS A 430 -29.24 -20.50 -0.57
C HIS A 430 -28.40 -21.76 -0.80
N SER A 431 -27.55 -22.14 0.15
CA SER A 431 -26.71 -23.33 0.04
C SER A 431 -27.51 -24.58 0.40
N SER A 432 -27.31 -25.69 -0.30
CA SER A 432 -27.82 -27.00 0.11
C SER A 432 -27.04 -27.53 1.34
N GLU A 433 -27.56 -28.55 2.03
CA GLU A 433 -26.83 -29.16 3.17
C GLU A 433 -25.54 -29.82 2.73
N SER A 434 -25.51 -30.45 1.56
CA SER A 434 -24.31 -31.07 1.01
C SER A 434 -23.25 -30.04 0.57
N ASP A 435 -23.67 -28.83 0.21
CA ASP A 435 -22.78 -27.82 -0.38
C ASP A 435 -22.32 -26.75 0.61
N ILE A 436 -22.91 -26.69 1.83
CA ILE A 436 -22.64 -25.60 2.78
C ILE A 436 -21.17 -25.50 3.15
N LEU A 437 -20.52 -26.64 3.39
CA LEU A 437 -19.10 -26.69 3.69
C LEU A 437 -18.30 -26.19 2.49
N ILE A 438 -18.67 -26.56 1.26
CA ILE A 438 -17.98 -26.14 0.01
C ILE A 438 -18.05 -24.61 -0.13
N GLU A 439 -19.22 -24.04 0.14
CA GLU A 439 -19.41 -22.60 0.14
C GLU A 439 -18.64 -21.89 1.26
N ALA A 440 -18.49 -22.50 2.44
CA ALA A 440 -17.67 -21.98 3.52
C ALA A 440 -16.17 -21.93 3.14
N ASP A 441 -15.65 -22.98 2.51
CA ASP A 441 -14.27 -23.00 2.00
C ASP A 441 -14.03 -21.92 0.94
N ARG A 442 -15.04 -21.71 0.07
CA ARG A 442 -15.01 -20.66 -0.96
C ARG A 442 -14.99 -19.28 -0.33
N GLU A 443 -15.78 -19.05 0.72
CA GLU A 443 -15.76 -17.81 1.49
C GLU A 443 -14.40 -17.56 2.16
N ILE A 444 -13.85 -18.56 2.87
CA ILE A 444 -12.53 -18.46 3.51
C ILE A 444 -11.45 -18.12 2.47
N SER A 445 -11.48 -18.81 1.32
CA SER A 445 -10.52 -18.58 0.24
C SER A 445 -10.61 -17.16 -0.30
N GLN A 446 -11.82 -16.68 -0.58
CA GLN A 446 -12.05 -15.34 -1.11
C GLN A 446 -11.66 -14.25 -0.10
N ASP A 447 -11.94 -14.47 1.18
CA ASP A 447 -11.60 -13.56 2.26
C ASP A 447 -10.07 -13.44 2.42
N LEU A 448 -9.34 -14.56 2.41
CA LEU A 448 -7.88 -14.57 2.48
C LEU A 448 -7.22 -13.90 1.26
N ILE A 449 -7.79 -14.05 0.05
CA ILE A 449 -7.32 -13.31 -1.14
C ILE A 449 -7.49 -11.81 -0.93
N ASN A 450 -8.63 -11.37 -0.40
CA ASN A 450 -8.87 -9.96 -0.12
C ASN A 450 -7.92 -9.44 0.96
N MET A 451 -7.64 -10.24 1.99
CA MET A 451 -6.69 -9.94 3.06
C MET A 451 -5.28 -9.80 2.50
N GLU A 452 -4.84 -10.73 1.66
CA GLU A 452 -3.52 -10.71 1.04
C GLU A 452 -3.29 -9.45 0.20
N LEU A 453 -4.32 -8.93 -0.46
CA LEU A 453 -4.20 -7.75 -1.30
C LEU A 453 -4.13 -6.44 -0.52
N GLN A 454 -4.35 -6.46 0.80
CA GLN A 454 -4.26 -5.25 1.61
C GLN A 454 -2.81 -4.86 1.87
N PRO A 455 -2.41 -3.60 1.60
CA PRO A 455 -1.04 -3.14 1.79
C PRO A 455 -0.50 -3.42 3.20
N LYS A 456 -1.33 -3.28 4.24
CA LYS A 456 -0.93 -3.51 5.62
C LYS A 456 -0.56 -4.97 5.86
N PHE A 457 -1.29 -5.92 5.29
CA PHE A 457 -1.00 -7.34 5.47
C PHE A 457 0.17 -7.78 4.58
N MET A 458 0.22 -7.31 3.33
CA MET A 458 1.37 -7.53 2.44
C MET A 458 2.70 -7.08 3.05
N ASP A 459 2.72 -5.94 3.75
CA ASP A 459 3.95 -5.39 4.30
C ASP A 459 4.49 -6.19 5.51
N ASN A 460 3.64 -6.94 6.19
CA ASN A 460 3.97 -7.55 7.49
C ASN A 460 3.93 -9.07 7.49
N TYR A 461 3.08 -9.70 6.68
CA TYR A 461 2.81 -11.14 6.76
C TYR A 461 3.06 -11.82 5.44
N ARG A 462 3.66 -13.01 5.50
CA ARG A 462 3.99 -13.80 4.31
C ARG A 462 2.97 -14.89 4.03
N ARG A 463 2.58 -15.63 5.07
CA ARG A 463 1.76 -16.84 4.95
C ARG A 463 0.31 -16.58 5.34
N PHE A 464 -0.61 -17.28 4.69
CA PHE A 464 -2.04 -17.24 4.99
C PHE A 464 -2.46 -18.69 5.21
N VAL A 465 -2.87 -19.03 6.42
CA VAL A 465 -3.00 -20.41 6.89
C VAL A 465 -4.43 -20.66 7.30
N VAL A 466 -4.97 -21.79 6.85
CA VAL A 466 -6.28 -22.29 7.29
C VAL A 466 -6.06 -23.56 8.09
N ILE A 467 -6.49 -23.53 9.35
CA ILE A 467 -6.51 -24.70 10.23
C ILE A 467 -7.78 -25.49 9.96
N ARG A 468 -7.61 -26.81 9.79
CA ARG A 468 -8.65 -27.73 9.36
C ARG A 468 -8.84 -28.85 10.37
N ALA A 469 -10.05 -29.38 10.45
CA ALA A 469 -10.31 -30.57 11.26
C ALA A 469 -9.63 -31.80 10.65
N ALA A 470 -9.33 -32.79 11.49
CA ALA A 470 -8.81 -34.09 11.05
C ALA A 470 -9.80 -34.85 10.14
N SER A 471 -11.11 -34.58 10.29
CA SER A 471 -12.14 -35.13 9.41
C SER A 471 -12.07 -34.61 7.97
N GLU A 472 -11.33 -33.51 7.72
CA GLU A 472 -11.27 -32.83 6.42
C GLU A 472 -10.06 -33.25 5.56
N ASP A 473 -9.30 -34.27 5.96
CA ASP A 473 -8.06 -34.72 5.28
C ASP A 473 -8.21 -34.95 3.77
N THR A 474 -9.38 -35.38 3.31
CA THR A 474 -9.65 -35.71 1.90
C THR A 474 -10.17 -34.53 1.08
N ARG A 475 -10.55 -33.43 1.73
CA ARG A 475 -11.18 -32.29 1.09
C ARG A 475 -10.10 -31.30 0.71
N SER A 476 -10.05 -30.81 -0.53
CA SER A 476 -9.18 -29.69 -0.89
C SER A 476 -9.96 -28.38 -0.80
N LEU A 477 -9.31 -27.32 -0.29
CA LEU A 477 -9.82 -25.97 -0.55
C LEU A 477 -9.88 -25.77 -2.07
N PRO A 478 -10.87 -25.02 -2.60
CA PRO A 478 -10.89 -24.69 -4.02
C PRO A 478 -9.51 -24.16 -4.43
N GLU A 479 -8.91 -24.66 -5.51
CA GLU A 479 -7.55 -24.33 -5.97
C GLU A 479 -7.37 -22.86 -6.42
N GLY A 480 -8.24 -21.94 -5.97
CA GLY A 480 -8.21 -20.53 -6.28
C GLY A 480 -7.04 -19.82 -5.59
N GLY A 481 -5.84 -19.92 -6.16
CA GLY A 481 -4.83 -18.85 -6.23
C GLY A 481 -4.27 -18.21 -4.94
N SER A 482 -4.76 -18.54 -3.76
CA SER A 482 -4.51 -17.75 -2.55
C SER A 482 -3.22 -18.14 -1.81
N GLY A 483 -2.56 -19.21 -2.23
CA GLY A 483 -1.43 -19.78 -1.50
C GLY A 483 -1.72 -20.13 -0.05
N VAL A 484 -2.99 -20.40 0.22
CA VAL A 484 -3.47 -20.82 1.51
C VAL A 484 -2.86 -22.16 1.87
N CYS A 485 -2.21 -22.18 3.02
CA CYS A 485 -1.63 -23.37 3.59
C CYS A 485 -2.69 -24.03 4.46
N SER A 486 -3.16 -25.21 4.08
CA SER A 486 -4.00 -26.03 4.94
C SER A 486 -3.13 -26.80 5.93
N VAL A 487 -3.42 -26.67 7.22
CA VAL A 487 -2.79 -27.49 8.27
C VAL A 487 -3.88 -28.25 9.00
N ILE A 488 -3.73 -29.57 9.05
CA ILE A 488 -4.65 -30.47 9.75
C ILE A 488 -4.35 -30.39 11.25
N PHE A 489 -5.39 -30.13 12.04
CA PHE A 489 -5.32 -30.16 13.49
C PHE A 489 -5.52 -31.61 13.97
N PRO A 490 -4.54 -32.23 14.66
CA PRO A 490 -4.69 -33.59 15.12
C PRO A 490 -5.73 -33.67 16.25
N SER A 491 -6.77 -34.49 16.05
CA SER A 491 -7.80 -34.71 17.08
C SER A 491 -7.19 -35.33 18.35
N ALA A 492 -7.56 -34.79 19.51
CA ALA A 492 -7.18 -35.32 20.81
C ALA A 492 -7.74 -36.74 21.10
N ALA A 493 -8.74 -37.20 20.33
CA ALA A 493 -9.48 -38.44 20.60
C ALA A 493 -8.82 -39.73 20.07
N SER A 494 -7.68 -39.64 19.37
CA SER A 494 -6.92 -40.82 18.92
C SER A 494 -5.90 -41.26 19.98
N THR A 495 -6.40 -41.86 21.06
CA THR A 495 -5.56 -42.61 22.03
C THR A 495 -6.12 -44.02 22.21
N ASP A 496 -6.04 -44.83 21.16
CA ASP A 496 -6.10 -46.28 21.34
C ASP A 496 -4.77 -46.79 21.91
N LEU A 497 -4.89 -47.26 23.15
CA LEU A 497 -3.86 -47.79 24.02
C LEU A 497 -3.27 -49.09 23.44
N THR A 498 -2.02 -49.01 22.97
CA THR A 498 -1.06 -50.09 23.24
C THR A 498 0.18 -49.50 23.92
N CYS A 499 0.38 -49.96 25.15
CA CYS A 499 1.38 -49.51 26.09
C CYS A 499 2.79 -49.92 25.62
N SER A 500 3.63 -48.95 25.27
CA SER A 500 5.06 -49.02 25.59
C SER A 500 5.62 -47.61 25.82
N SER A 501 6.30 -47.49 26.95
CA SER A 501 7.01 -46.35 27.53
C SER A 501 7.48 -45.25 26.55
N SER A 502 6.88 -44.06 26.65
CA SER A 502 7.58 -42.75 26.63
C SER A 502 6.55 -41.61 26.63
N GLY A 503 6.22 -41.09 27.81
CA GLY A 503 5.49 -39.84 27.96
C GLY A 503 6.37 -38.66 27.55
N LEU A 504 6.30 -38.24 26.28
CA LEU A 504 6.96 -37.02 25.76
C LEU A 504 6.45 -36.59 24.36
N ARG A 505 5.22 -36.99 23.95
CA ARG A 505 4.74 -36.74 22.57
C ARG A 505 3.94 -35.44 22.37
N TYR A 506 3.28 -34.90 23.38
CA TYR A 506 2.45 -33.68 23.22
C TYR A 506 3.27 -32.39 23.05
N GLN A 507 4.40 -32.25 23.75
CA GLN A 507 5.29 -31.09 23.56
C GLN A 507 6.06 -31.14 22.23
N THR A 508 6.34 -32.34 21.71
CA THR A 508 7.16 -32.53 20.49
C THR A 508 6.39 -32.19 19.19
N LEU A 509 5.06 -32.34 19.17
CA LEU A 509 4.20 -31.94 18.04
C LEU A 509 3.88 -30.44 18.06
N HIS A 510 3.66 -29.87 19.25
CA HIS A 510 3.48 -28.43 19.45
C HIS A 510 4.75 -27.65 19.07
N LEU A 511 5.92 -28.18 19.39
CA LEU A 511 7.19 -27.68 18.88
C LEU A 511 7.35 -27.94 17.39
N ARG A 512 6.90 -29.04 16.78
CA ARG A 512 7.01 -29.25 15.31
C ARG A 512 6.14 -28.32 14.48
N MET A 513 4.96 -27.91 14.95
CA MET A 513 4.13 -26.95 14.22
C MET A 513 4.79 -25.56 14.24
N ILE A 514 5.31 -25.12 15.39
CA ILE A 514 6.02 -23.83 15.52
C ILE A 514 7.44 -23.87 14.91
N THR A 515 8.19 -24.97 15.08
CA THR A 515 9.52 -25.15 14.45
C THR A 515 9.45 -25.46 12.96
N SER A 516 8.36 -26.03 12.43
CA SER A 516 8.10 -26.05 10.97
C SER A 516 7.81 -24.65 10.43
N LEU A 517 7.20 -23.79 11.27
CA LEU A 517 6.95 -22.40 10.94
C LEU A 517 8.22 -21.52 11.08
N ASP A 518 9.18 -21.86 11.96
CA ASP A 518 10.39 -21.07 12.25
C ASP A 518 11.75 -21.62 11.74
N HIS A 519 11.95 -22.94 11.55
CA HIS A 519 13.27 -23.47 11.16
C HIS A 519 13.50 -23.48 9.64
N ARG A 520 13.77 -22.30 9.07
CA ARG A 520 14.75 -22.05 7.98
C ARG A 520 15.20 -20.58 7.95
N PHE A 521 15.62 -20.06 9.10
CA PHE A 521 16.41 -18.82 9.20
C PHE A 521 17.80 -19.12 9.75
#